data_AF-A0A5C5SNG7-F1
#
_entry.id   AF-A0A5C5SNG7-F1
#
_cell.length_a   1.000
_cell.length_b   1.000
_cell.length_c   1.000
_cell.angle_alpha   90.00
_cell.angle_beta   90.00
_cell.angle_gamma   90.00
#
_symmetry.space_group_name_H-M   'P 1'
#
loop_
_entity.id
_entity.type
_entity.pdbx_description
1 polymer ?
#
loop_
_entity_poly.entity_id
_entity_poly.type
_entity_poly.pdbx_seq_one_letter_code
_entity_poly.pdbx_strand_id
1 'polypeptide(L)'
;MIDSLAELLEEKGYKDKRSVSWNAVSRDEELSENFLRENSDQVNWKLVSEFQVLPEIFVREFGGRLYWKEVIQHQQVSEGFIEEFASEEKWQVETEKLSRRQQTLYEKEGLPFDEREYWTIVSMKQQLANGKGLSPAFIERHQEKLSWHCLSKCQKLPMQLIDRHKRHVDWHEITRMQVLSERFIEKHRDKVEWGTISFHQQLTERFINKHHEKMSFISAEQKRSEAFLYTYLNKMDAASIIENQNLQTVRKYHDMDVYVIAKNRRKKYIIEFHNPEDSRKFCKAGEEELFEYLAENDMFEVIEKDFPELTLAEGDGY
;
A
#
# COMPACT_ATOMS: atom_id res chain seq x y z
N MET A 1 19.46 -22.78 -11.08
CA MET A 1 20.63 -21.96 -11.45
C MET A 1 21.47 -22.68 -12.49
N ILE A 2 21.63 -22.08 -13.66
CA ILE A 2 22.46 -22.55 -14.77
C ILE A 2 23.88 -22.02 -14.57
N ASP A 3 24.87 -22.90 -14.50
CA ASP A 3 26.27 -22.55 -14.19
C ASP A 3 27.19 -22.52 -15.40
N SER A 4 26.84 -23.22 -16.49
CA SER A 4 27.66 -23.28 -17.70
C SER A 4 26.85 -23.29 -19.00
N LEU A 5 27.51 -22.96 -20.11
CA LEU A 5 26.87 -23.05 -21.43
C LEU A 5 26.46 -24.49 -21.78
N ALA A 6 27.24 -25.49 -21.38
CA ALA A 6 26.92 -26.89 -21.67
C ALA A 6 25.60 -27.31 -21.01
N GLU A 7 25.42 -26.94 -19.74
CA GLU A 7 24.19 -27.16 -18.98
C GLU A 7 22.99 -26.46 -19.63
N LEU A 8 23.15 -25.20 -20.03
CA LEU A 8 22.10 -24.47 -20.75
C LEU A 8 21.66 -25.18 -22.03
N LEU A 9 22.62 -25.65 -22.84
CA LEU A 9 22.32 -26.29 -24.12
C LEU A 9 21.57 -27.61 -23.92
N GLU A 10 21.98 -28.39 -22.91
CA GLU A 10 21.36 -29.66 -22.56
C GLU A 10 19.93 -29.44 -22.02
N GLU A 11 19.76 -28.57 -21.03
CA GLU A 11 18.47 -28.35 -20.37
C GLU A 11 17.41 -27.76 -21.32
N LYS A 12 17.83 -26.83 -22.19
CA LYS A 12 16.90 -26.14 -23.13
C LYS A 12 16.84 -26.78 -24.51
N GLY A 13 17.60 -27.85 -24.75
CA GLY A 13 17.62 -28.55 -26.04
C GLY A 13 18.14 -27.71 -27.20
N TYR A 14 19.03 -26.75 -26.94
CA TYR A 14 19.66 -25.94 -27.98
C TYR A 14 20.72 -26.76 -28.72
N LYS A 15 20.78 -26.61 -30.05
CA LYS A 15 21.74 -27.34 -30.88
C LYS A 15 23.17 -26.84 -30.69
N ASP A 16 23.30 -25.52 -30.60
CA ASP A 16 24.58 -24.84 -30.45
C ASP A 16 24.40 -23.42 -29.88
N LYS A 17 25.51 -22.76 -29.56
CA LYS A 17 25.56 -21.39 -29.00
C LYS A 17 24.85 -20.35 -29.88
N ARG A 18 24.76 -20.55 -31.20
CA ARG A 18 24.11 -19.59 -32.13
C ARG A 18 22.60 -19.72 -32.12
N SER A 19 22.08 -20.89 -31.73
CA SER A 19 20.64 -21.13 -31.57
C SER A 19 20.06 -20.56 -30.25
N VAL A 20 20.92 -20.14 -29.32
CA VAL A 20 20.52 -19.60 -28.02
C VAL A 20 19.88 -18.21 -28.17
N SER A 21 18.70 -18.05 -27.59
CA SER A 21 18.07 -16.73 -27.44
C SER A 21 18.61 -16.04 -26.19
N TRP A 22 19.70 -15.30 -26.33
CA TRP A 22 20.39 -14.65 -25.20
C TRP A 22 19.51 -13.68 -24.41
N ASN A 23 18.53 -13.05 -25.06
CA ASN A 23 17.55 -12.21 -24.36
C ASN A 23 16.63 -13.02 -23.45
N ALA A 24 16.11 -14.15 -23.93
CA ALA A 24 15.26 -15.03 -23.12
C ALA A 24 16.06 -15.61 -21.95
N VAL A 25 17.27 -16.13 -22.24
CA VAL A 25 18.17 -16.66 -21.21
C VAL A 25 18.51 -15.61 -20.14
N SER A 26 18.83 -14.37 -20.53
CA SER A 26 19.19 -13.32 -19.57
C SER A 26 18.03 -12.86 -18.68
N ARG A 27 16.79 -13.08 -19.10
CA ARG A 27 15.58 -12.65 -18.40
C ARG A 27 14.96 -13.76 -17.56
N ASP A 28 14.78 -14.92 -18.18
CA ASP A 28 13.86 -15.95 -17.70
C ASP A 28 14.57 -17.04 -16.89
N GLU A 29 15.88 -17.19 -17.08
CA GLU A 29 16.68 -18.22 -16.41
C GLU A 29 17.41 -17.64 -15.19
N GLU A 30 17.62 -18.47 -14.18
CA GLU A 30 18.48 -18.14 -13.04
C GLU A 30 19.94 -18.44 -13.40
N LEU A 31 20.75 -17.42 -13.65
CA LEU A 31 22.13 -17.57 -14.13
C LEU A 31 23.14 -17.41 -12.98
N SER A 32 24.15 -18.27 -12.94
CA SER A 32 25.26 -18.13 -12.00
C SER A 32 26.23 -17.00 -12.40
N GLU A 33 27.06 -16.55 -11.47
CA GLU A 33 28.14 -15.61 -11.79
C GLU A 33 29.15 -16.20 -12.78
N ASN A 34 29.46 -17.50 -12.68
CA ASN A 34 30.39 -18.15 -13.60
C ASN A 34 29.84 -18.13 -15.02
N PHE A 35 28.55 -18.47 -15.18
CA PHE A 35 27.88 -18.43 -16.46
C PHE A 35 27.96 -17.04 -17.10
N LEU A 36 27.67 -15.99 -16.31
CA LEU A 36 27.72 -14.60 -16.77
C LEU A 36 29.14 -14.16 -17.17
N ARG A 37 30.17 -14.64 -16.44
CA ARG A 37 31.58 -14.38 -16.76
C ARG A 37 31.99 -15.04 -18.08
N GLU A 38 31.67 -16.32 -18.23
CA GLU A 38 32.01 -17.11 -19.43
C GLU A 38 31.30 -16.62 -20.70
N ASN A 39 30.10 -16.05 -20.56
CA ASN A 39 29.26 -15.62 -21.68
C ASN A 39 29.05 -14.10 -21.72
N SER A 40 29.98 -13.35 -21.13
CA SER A 40 29.90 -11.90 -20.91
C SER A 40 29.72 -11.06 -22.21
N ASP A 41 30.12 -11.60 -23.35
CA ASP A 41 30.02 -11.00 -24.68
C ASP A 41 28.66 -11.23 -25.37
N GLN A 42 27.89 -12.20 -24.87
CA GLN A 42 26.61 -12.62 -25.46
C GLN A 42 25.39 -12.20 -24.66
N VAL A 43 25.50 -12.21 -23.33
CA VAL A 43 24.37 -11.88 -22.45
C VAL A 43 23.89 -10.45 -22.67
N ASN A 44 22.60 -10.23 -22.42
CA ASN A 44 22.01 -8.91 -22.47
C ASN A 44 22.16 -8.25 -21.10
N TRP A 45 23.14 -7.35 -20.96
CA TRP A 45 23.45 -6.72 -19.67
C TRP A 45 22.32 -5.88 -19.07
N LYS A 46 21.43 -5.32 -19.90
CA LYS A 46 20.23 -4.63 -19.39
C LYS A 46 19.29 -5.62 -18.69
N LEU A 47 18.98 -6.73 -19.34
CA LEU A 47 18.15 -7.79 -18.77
C LEU A 47 18.83 -8.46 -17.57
N VAL A 48 20.15 -8.65 -17.61
CA VAL A 48 20.91 -9.14 -16.46
C VAL A 48 20.79 -8.17 -15.26
N SER A 49 20.90 -6.87 -15.50
CA SER A 49 20.77 -5.85 -14.43
C SER A 49 19.40 -5.84 -13.77
N GLU A 50 18.35 -6.12 -14.56
CA GLU A 50 16.95 -6.06 -14.14
C GLU A 50 16.46 -7.35 -13.46
N PHE A 51 16.79 -8.51 -14.02
CA PHE A 51 16.15 -9.78 -13.65
C PHE A 51 17.04 -10.73 -12.85
N GLN A 52 18.36 -10.62 -12.95
CA GLN A 52 19.27 -11.50 -12.22
C GLN A 52 19.55 -10.96 -10.81
N VAL A 53 19.87 -11.85 -9.88
CA VAL A 53 20.35 -11.46 -8.55
C VAL A 53 21.85 -11.21 -8.63
N LEU A 54 22.27 -9.96 -8.50
CA LEU A 54 23.66 -9.54 -8.63
C LEU A 54 24.24 -9.15 -7.27
N PRO A 55 25.14 -9.94 -6.68
CA PRO A 55 25.83 -9.56 -5.46
C PRO A 55 26.64 -8.28 -5.65
N GLU A 56 26.79 -7.46 -4.61
CA GLU A 56 27.49 -6.18 -4.74
C GLU A 56 28.93 -6.31 -5.25
N ILE A 57 29.62 -7.41 -4.94
CA ILE A 57 30.98 -7.69 -5.45
C ILE A 57 30.95 -7.85 -6.97
N PHE A 58 29.96 -8.56 -7.50
CA PHE A 58 29.76 -8.71 -8.93
C PHE A 58 29.46 -7.35 -9.58
N VAL A 59 28.60 -6.54 -8.97
CA VAL A 59 28.28 -5.19 -9.48
C VAL A 59 29.52 -4.29 -9.50
N ARG A 60 30.40 -4.37 -8.49
CA ARG A 60 31.67 -3.61 -8.50
C ARG A 60 32.60 -4.03 -9.63
N GLU A 61 32.62 -5.31 -9.96
CA GLU A 61 33.47 -5.83 -11.03
C GLU A 61 32.91 -5.54 -12.43
N PHE A 62 31.60 -5.66 -12.60
CA PHE A 62 30.91 -5.53 -13.89
C PHE A 62 30.17 -4.21 -14.08
N GLY A 63 30.37 -3.23 -13.19
CA GLY A 63 29.64 -1.95 -13.18
C GLY A 63 29.64 -1.24 -14.53
N GLY A 64 30.75 -1.28 -15.26
CA GLY A 64 30.87 -0.69 -16.60
C GLY A 64 30.11 -1.39 -17.71
N ARG A 65 29.38 -2.47 -17.41
CA ARG A 65 28.46 -3.16 -18.33
C ARG A 65 27.00 -3.08 -17.90
N LEU A 66 26.76 -2.79 -16.62
CA LEU A 66 25.43 -2.84 -16.00
C LEU A 66 24.69 -1.51 -16.17
N TYR A 67 23.36 -1.57 -16.04
CA TYR A 67 22.49 -0.41 -16.16
C TYR A 67 22.14 0.08 -14.77
N TRP A 68 22.64 1.27 -14.41
CA TRP A 68 22.59 1.78 -13.04
C TRP A 68 21.17 1.83 -12.46
N LYS A 69 20.21 2.30 -13.27
CA LYS A 69 18.81 2.45 -12.85
C LYS A 69 18.21 1.10 -12.52
N GLU A 70 18.49 0.10 -13.35
CA GLU A 70 17.99 -1.25 -13.24
C GLU A 70 18.62 -1.91 -12.01
N VAL A 71 19.93 -1.72 -11.81
CA VAL A 71 20.62 -2.20 -10.60
C VAL A 71 20.00 -1.59 -9.34
N ILE A 72 19.85 -0.27 -9.28
CA ILE A 72 19.39 0.42 -8.07
C ILE A 72 17.89 0.19 -7.82
N GLN A 73 17.10 -0.04 -8.86
CA GLN A 73 15.69 -0.37 -8.72
C GLN A 73 15.48 -1.80 -8.21
N HIS A 74 16.19 -2.78 -8.79
CA HIS A 74 15.86 -4.20 -8.60
C HIS A 74 16.76 -4.92 -7.60
N GLN A 75 18.02 -4.52 -7.45
CA GLN A 75 18.96 -5.25 -6.60
C GLN A 75 18.78 -4.89 -5.11
N GLN A 76 19.00 -5.88 -4.24
CA GLN A 76 19.08 -5.70 -2.80
C GLN A 76 20.50 -5.31 -2.43
N VAL A 77 20.76 -4.00 -2.38
CA VAL A 77 22.07 -3.43 -2.04
C VAL A 77 22.08 -2.86 -0.63
N SER A 78 23.24 -2.77 -0.01
CA SER A 78 23.43 -2.14 1.30
C SER A 78 23.46 -0.61 1.19
N GLU A 79 23.25 0.06 2.33
CA GLU A 79 23.43 1.52 2.43
C GLU A 79 24.84 1.97 2.04
N GLY A 80 25.87 1.21 2.40
CA GLY A 80 27.25 1.52 2.03
C GLY A 80 27.48 1.43 0.52
N PHE A 81 26.87 0.47 -0.15
CA PHE A 81 26.88 0.40 -1.61
C PHE A 81 26.16 1.60 -2.23
N ILE A 82 25.02 2.00 -1.68
CA ILE A 82 24.28 3.17 -2.17
C ILE A 82 25.16 4.44 -2.07
N GLU A 83 25.86 4.63 -0.95
CA GLU A 83 26.79 5.76 -0.80
C GLU A 83 27.95 5.68 -1.79
N GLU A 84 28.51 4.48 -1.97
CA GLU A 84 29.63 4.26 -2.88
C GLU A 84 29.25 4.55 -4.35
N PHE A 85 28.04 4.18 -4.77
CA PHE A 85 27.57 4.24 -6.16
C PHE A 85 26.68 5.45 -6.47
N ALA A 86 26.67 6.47 -5.60
CA ALA A 86 25.88 7.69 -5.78
C ALA A 86 26.54 8.74 -6.68
N SER A 87 27.43 8.35 -7.59
CA SER A 87 28.11 9.27 -8.52
C SER A 87 28.26 8.70 -9.93
N GLU A 88 28.38 9.59 -10.91
CA GLU A 88 28.47 9.21 -12.32
C GLU A 88 29.71 8.37 -12.63
N GLU A 89 30.84 8.63 -11.97
CA GLU A 89 32.10 7.91 -12.24
C GLU A 89 31.97 6.40 -11.97
N LYS A 90 31.01 5.99 -11.15
CA LYS A 90 30.74 4.60 -10.79
C LYS A 90 29.95 3.83 -11.84
N TRP A 91 29.32 4.54 -12.78
CA TRP A 91 28.44 3.99 -13.80
C TRP A 91 28.94 4.27 -15.21
N GLN A 92 30.24 4.55 -15.36
CA GLN A 92 30.86 4.74 -16.67
C GLN A 92 30.94 3.42 -17.44
N VAL A 93 30.49 3.45 -18.68
CA VAL A 93 30.44 2.28 -19.54
C VAL A 93 31.81 1.98 -20.12
N GLU A 94 32.26 0.75 -19.95
CA GLU A 94 33.51 0.22 -20.51
C GLU A 94 33.24 -0.29 -21.93
N THR A 95 33.00 0.64 -22.87
CA THR A 95 32.59 0.34 -24.25
C THR A 95 33.51 -0.65 -24.96
N GLU A 96 34.81 -0.61 -24.66
CA GLU A 96 35.84 -1.51 -25.18
C GLU A 96 35.68 -2.97 -24.72
N LYS A 97 34.99 -3.20 -23.60
CA LYS A 97 34.69 -4.53 -23.07
C LYS A 97 33.33 -5.06 -23.55
N LEU A 98 32.54 -4.25 -24.24
CA LEU A 98 31.24 -4.62 -24.81
C LEU A 98 31.38 -5.13 -26.24
N SER A 99 30.59 -6.13 -26.60
CA SER A 99 30.45 -6.54 -28.00
C SER A 99 29.72 -5.46 -28.81
N ARG A 100 29.89 -5.43 -30.13
CA ARG A 100 29.23 -4.44 -31.01
C ARG A 100 27.71 -4.39 -30.82
N ARG A 101 27.08 -5.56 -30.57
CA ARG A 101 25.64 -5.64 -30.29
C ARG A 101 25.27 -4.98 -28.96
N GLN A 102 26.07 -5.20 -27.93
CA GLN A 102 25.89 -4.59 -26.61
C GLN A 102 26.11 -3.08 -26.66
N GLN A 103 27.11 -2.60 -27.41
CA GLN A 103 27.33 -1.16 -27.64
C GLN A 103 26.11 -0.50 -28.29
N THR A 104 25.60 -1.06 -29.40
CA THR A 104 24.39 -0.53 -30.05
C THR A 104 23.16 -0.58 -29.15
N LEU A 105 23.01 -1.62 -28.32
CA LEU A 105 21.93 -1.68 -27.35
C LEU A 105 22.06 -0.57 -26.29
N TYR A 106 23.28 -0.33 -25.80
CA TYR A 106 23.54 0.75 -24.85
C TYR A 106 23.28 2.13 -25.44
N GLU A 107 23.71 2.40 -26.67
CA GLU A 107 23.41 3.66 -27.36
C GLU A 107 21.92 3.93 -27.49
N LYS A 108 21.11 2.88 -27.64
CA LYS A 108 19.65 2.98 -27.78
C LYS A 108 18.91 3.09 -26.44
N GLU A 109 19.34 2.32 -25.44
CA GLU A 109 18.56 2.05 -24.23
C GLU A 109 19.24 2.53 -22.94
N GLY A 110 20.53 2.86 -23.00
CA GLY A 110 21.32 3.34 -21.86
C GLY A 110 20.90 4.75 -21.47
N LEU A 111 20.87 5.01 -20.17
CA LEU A 111 20.58 6.32 -19.61
C LEU A 111 21.84 6.87 -18.94
N PRO A 112 22.15 8.17 -19.13
CA PRO A 112 23.18 8.80 -18.33
C PRO A 112 22.80 8.72 -16.85
N PHE A 113 23.81 8.73 -15.98
CA PHE A 113 23.55 8.77 -14.54
C PHE A 113 22.84 10.08 -14.16
N ASP A 114 21.72 9.97 -13.46
CA ASP A 114 21.00 11.12 -12.91
C ASP A 114 20.95 10.99 -11.39
N GLU A 115 21.69 11.85 -10.69
CA GLU A 115 21.78 11.81 -9.22
C GLU A 115 20.40 11.97 -8.56
N ARG A 116 19.53 12.83 -9.10
CA ARG A 116 18.21 13.07 -8.52
C ARG A 116 17.31 11.85 -8.67
N GLU A 117 17.31 11.21 -9.84
CA GLU A 117 16.57 9.98 -10.08
C GLU A 117 17.12 8.84 -9.22
N TYR A 118 18.45 8.72 -9.12
CA TYR A 118 19.11 7.76 -8.24
C TYR A 118 18.60 7.86 -6.80
N TRP A 119 18.67 9.05 -6.19
CA TRP A 119 18.21 9.23 -4.80
C TRP A 119 16.69 9.12 -4.66
N THR A 120 15.93 9.41 -5.71
CA THR A 120 14.48 9.17 -5.74
C THR A 120 14.17 7.68 -5.68
N ILE A 121 14.86 6.84 -6.47
CA ILE A 121 14.71 5.39 -6.44
C ILE A 121 15.16 4.84 -5.08
N VAL A 122 16.31 5.29 -4.56
CA VAL A 122 16.80 4.93 -3.22
C VAL A 122 15.75 5.20 -2.15
N SER A 123 15.08 6.35 -2.20
CA SER A 123 14.02 6.73 -1.24
C SER A 123 12.84 5.74 -1.23
N MET A 124 12.61 5.03 -2.33
CA MET A 124 11.54 4.04 -2.46
C MET A 124 11.97 2.62 -2.04
N LYS A 125 13.26 2.37 -1.78
CA LYS A 125 13.77 1.00 -1.50
C LYS A 125 13.29 0.45 -0.16
N GLN A 126 12.42 -0.56 -0.21
CA GLN A 126 11.87 -1.22 0.98
C GLN A 126 12.67 -2.45 1.44
N GLN A 127 13.55 -2.97 0.58
CA GLN A 127 14.44 -4.10 0.87
C GLN A 127 15.86 -3.72 0.48
N LEU A 128 16.77 -3.87 1.43
CA LEU A 128 18.21 -3.69 1.27
C LEU A 128 18.91 -4.99 1.69
N ALA A 129 20.16 -5.17 1.26
CA ALA A 129 20.96 -6.36 1.60
C ALA A 129 21.02 -6.63 3.12
N ASN A 130 20.96 -5.58 3.93
CA ASN A 130 21.15 -5.61 5.38
C ASN A 130 19.93 -5.14 6.18
N GLY A 131 18.75 -4.96 5.56
CA GLY A 131 17.60 -4.41 6.27
C GLY A 131 16.31 -4.28 5.47
N LYS A 132 15.22 -4.00 6.19
CA LYS A 132 13.87 -3.79 5.65
C LYS A 132 13.60 -2.30 5.37
N GLY A 133 14.45 -1.68 4.56
CA GLY A 133 14.39 -0.26 4.21
C GLY A 133 15.56 0.55 4.79
N LEU A 134 15.53 1.86 4.53
CA LEU A 134 16.58 2.78 4.94
C LEU A 134 16.55 2.99 6.46
N SER A 135 17.72 2.97 7.08
CA SER A 135 17.87 3.25 8.50
C SER A 135 17.60 4.74 8.80
N PRO A 136 17.09 5.08 9.99
CA PRO A 136 16.91 6.48 10.37
C PRO A 136 18.22 7.28 10.33
N ALA A 137 19.35 6.65 10.63
CA ALA A 137 20.67 7.31 10.57
C ALA A 137 21.09 7.64 9.14
N PHE A 138 20.81 6.74 8.19
CA PHE A 138 21.04 6.99 6.77
C PHE A 138 20.14 8.10 6.24
N ILE A 139 18.85 8.08 6.58
CA ILE A 139 17.90 9.13 6.17
C ILE A 139 18.35 10.50 6.68
N GLU A 140 18.77 10.58 7.96
CA GLU A 140 19.27 11.83 8.54
C GLU A 140 20.55 12.33 7.84
N ARG A 141 21.48 11.42 7.52
CA ARG A 141 22.73 11.75 6.84
C ARG A 141 22.50 12.33 5.44
N HIS A 142 21.50 11.79 4.72
CA HIS A 142 21.22 12.12 3.30
C HIS A 142 19.90 12.87 3.10
N GLN A 143 19.41 13.56 4.13
CA GLN A 143 18.11 14.22 4.16
C GLN A 143 17.88 15.24 3.03
N GLU A 144 18.95 15.84 2.50
CA GLU A 144 18.89 16.84 1.42
C GLU A 144 18.81 16.20 0.04
N LYS A 145 19.25 14.94 -0.09
CA LYS A 145 19.25 14.19 -1.36
C LYS A 145 18.00 13.34 -1.52
N LEU A 146 17.50 12.77 -0.43
CA LEU A 146 16.35 11.87 -0.45
C LEU A 146 15.05 12.61 -0.76
N SER A 147 14.15 11.94 -1.49
CA SER A 147 12.82 12.43 -1.78
C SER A 147 11.88 12.17 -0.61
N TRP A 148 11.59 13.21 0.18
CA TRP A 148 10.71 13.11 1.35
C TRP A 148 9.29 12.63 1.05
N HIS A 149 8.75 12.97 -0.12
CA HIS A 149 7.46 12.43 -0.57
C HIS A 149 7.55 10.90 -0.73
N CYS A 150 8.61 10.40 -1.38
CA CYS A 150 8.83 8.96 -1.55
C CYS A 150 9.09 8.26 -0.22
N LEU A 151 9.90 8.86 0.67
CA LEU A 151 10.14 8.35 2.02
C LEU A 151 8.82 8.20 2.80
N SER A 152 7.97 9.23 2.76
CA SER A 152 6.69 9.26 3.50
C SER A 152 5.74 8.15 3.05
N LYS A 153 5.76 7.83 1.76
CA LYS A 153 4.91 6.80 1.13
C LYS A 153 5.48 5.38 1.26
N CYS A 154 6.78 5.21 1.07
CA CYS A 154 7.39 3.90 0.86
C CYS A 154 8.11 3.35 2.10
N GLN A 155 8.63 4.20 2.99
CA GLN A 155 9.42 3.78 4.15
C GLN A 155 8.56 3.68 5.42
N LYS A 156 9.01 2.85 6.37
CA LYS A 156 8.48 2.84 7.74
C LYS A 156 9.23 3.87 8.57
N LEU A 157 8.68 5.07 8.67
CA LEU A 157 9.34 6.19 9.32
C LEU A 157 9.03 6.23 10.82
N PRO A 158 10.03 6.20 11.72
CA PRO A 158 9.78 6.37 13.14
C PRO A 158 9.16 7.74 13.43
N MET A 159 8.16 7.81 14.33
CA MET A 159 7.51 9.07 14.69
C MET A 159 8.48 10.19 15.11
N GLN A 160 9.60 9.86 15.76
CA GLN A 160 10.63 10.83 16.13
C GLN A 160 11.36 11.44 14.92
N LEU A 161 11.53 10.68 13.84
CA LEU A 161 12.11 11.17 12.59
C LEU A 161 11.10 12.09 11.88
N ILE A 162 9.83 11.68 11.83
CA ILE A 162 8.74 12.49 11.29
C ILE A 162 8.63 13.84 12.03
N ASP A 163 8.73 13.84 13.36
CA ASP A 163 8.65 15.06 14.17
C ASP A 163 9.81 16.04 13.90
N ARG A 164 11.04 15.51 13.78
CA ARG A 164 12.23 16.29 13.42
C ARG A 164 12.08 16.93 12.03
N HIS A 165 11.53 16.16 11.08
CA HIS A 165 11.39 16.55 9.68
C HIS A 165 9.98 16.97 9.27
N LYS A 166 9.19 17.47 10.24
CA LYS A 166 7.77 17.82 10.07
C LYS A 166 7.46 18.86 9.00
N ARG A 167 8.48 19.53 8.44
CA ARG A 167 8.35 20.52 7.36
C ARG A 167 8.62 19.91 5.97
N HIS A 168 9.23 18.73 5.93
CA HIS A 168 9.63 18.07 4.69
C HIS A 168 8.76 16.86 4.36
N VAL A 169 8.32 16.12 5.38
CA VAL A 169 7.43 14.96 5.20
C VAL A 169 6.11 15.35 4.54
N ASP A 170 5.58 14.44 3.73
CA ASP A 170 4.26 14.57 3.13
C ASP A 170 3.20 14.09 4.14
N TRP A 171 2.48 15.03 4.75
CA TRP A 171 1.54 14.70 5.82
C TRP A 171 0.34 13.87 5.37
N HIS A 172 -0.04 13.94 4.09
CA HIS A 172 -1.08 13.08 3.54
C HIS A 172 -0.60 11.62 3.54
N GLU A 173 0.59 11.38 3.01
CA GLU A 173 1.19 10.03 3.02
C GLU A 173 1.52 9.54 4.43
N ILE A 174 2.04 10.41 5.31
CA ILE A 174 2.31 10.07 6.71
C ILE A 174 1.04 9.60 7.41
N THR A 175 -0.08 10.33 7.24
CA THR A 175 -1.34 10.00 7.90
C THR A 175 -1.95 8.69 7.39
N ARG A 176 -1.69 8.34 6.13
CA ARG A 176 -2.30 7.17 5.48
C ARG A 176 -1.46 5.90 5.61
N MET A 177 -0.13 6.03 5.60
CA MET A 177 0.79 4.91 5.45
C MET A 177 1.55 4.55 6.74
N GLN A 178 1.69 5.48 7.69
CA GLN A 178 2.44 5.26 8.92
C GLN A 178 1.52 4.86 10.08
N VAL A 179 2.07 4.16 11.08
CA VAL A 179 1.34 3.88 12.33
C VAL A 179 1.60 5.01 13.32
N LEU A 180 0.59 5.83 13.56
CA LEU A 180 0.68 7.02 14.41
C LEU A 180 -0.08 6.81 15.72
N SER A 181 0.51 7.27 16.82
CA SER A 181 -0.21 7.33 18.09
C SER A 181 -1.18 8.52 18.11
N GLU A 182 -2.30 8.40 18.82
CA GLU A 182 -3.25 9.50 19.03
C GLU A 182 -2.56 10.77 19.55
N ARG A 183 -1.64 10.63 20.53
CA ARG A 183 -0.85 11.77 21.05
C ARG A 183 -0.02 12.46 19.97
N PHE A 184 0.54 11.68 19.04
CA PHE A 184 1.30 12.23 17.91
C PHE A 184 0.38 12.99 16.95
N ILE A 185 -0.79 12.42 16.65
CA ILE A 185 -1.81 13.06 15.82
C ILE A 185 -2.27 14.37 16.47
N GLU A 186 -2.51 14.40 17.79
CA GLU A 186 -2.89 15.64 18.51
C GLU A 186 -1.79 16.71 18.47
N LYS A 187 -0.52 16.29 18.57
CA LYS A 187 0.64 17.19 18.50
C LYS A 187 0.73 17.87 17.14
N HIS A 188 0.37 17.17 16.06
CA HIS A 188 0.44 17.66 14.67
C HIS A 188 -0.95 17.82 14.04
N ARG A 189 -1.94 18.20 14.86
CA ARG A 189 -3.35 18.29 14.47
C ARG A 189 -3.66 19.25 13.31
N ASP A 190 -2.75 20.18 13.04
CA ASP A 190 -2.84 21.18 11.97
C ASP A 190 -2.31 20.65 10.64
N LYS A 191 -1.70 19.47 10.62
CA LYS A 191 -1.02 18.93 9.44
C LYS A 191 -1.58 17.61 8.94
N VAL A 192 -2.04 16.75 9.84
CA VAL A 192 -2.61 15.44 9.48
C VAL A 192 -3.86 15.59 8.61
N GLU A 193 -4.08 14.61 7.74
CA GLU A 193 -5.34 14.45 7.01
C GLU A 193 -6.42 13.98 7.99
N TRP A 194 -7.55 14.68 8.10
CA TRP A 194 -8.59 14.34 9.09
C TRP A 194 -9.79 13.60 8.51
N GLY A 195 -10.15 13.90 7.26
CA GLY A 195 -11.39 13.48 6.63
C GLY A 195 -11.58 11.97 6.64
N THR A 196 -10.48 11.22 6.47
CA THR A 196 -10.47 9.75 6.41
C THR A 196 -9.49 9.08 7.36
N ILE A 197 -8.96 9.80 8.36
CA ILE A 197 -7.90 9.30 9.26
C ILE A 197 -8.22 7.95 9.93
N SER A 198 -9.49 7.71 10.25
CA SER A 198 -9.93 6.48 10.92
C SER A 198 -9.84 5.22 10.04
N PHE A 199 -9.75 5.37 8.71
CA PHE A 199 -9.48 4.26 7.78
C PHE A 199 -8.00 3.84 7.78
N HIS A 200 -7.13 4.69 8.31
CA HIS A 200 -5.68 4.50 8.23
C HIS A 200 -5.05 4.29 9.60
N GLN A 201 -5.69 4.78 10.66
CA GLN A 201 -5.17 4.76 12.02
C GLN A 201 -6.06 3.95 12.97
N GLN A 202 -5.40 3.27 13.92
CA GLN A 202 -6.07 2.59 15.02
C GLN A 202 -6.45 3.62 16.09
N LEU A 203 -7.69 4.12 16.03
CA LEU A 203 -8.19 5.20 16.87
C LEU A 203 -9.24 4.69 17.85
N THR A 204 -9.12 5.10 19.10
CA THR A 204 -10.11 4.83 20.14
C THR A 204 -11.40 5.62 19.89
N GLU A 205 -12.51 5.09 20.39
CA GLU A 205 -13.80 5.81 20.34
C GLU A 205 -13.73 7.16 21.05
N ARG A 206 -12.97 7.25 22.15
CA ARG A 206 -12.77 8.52 22.87
C ARG A 206 -12.12 9.57 21.99
N PHE A 207 -11.08 9.19 21.24
CA PHE A 207 -10.40 10.11 20.33
C PHE A 207 -11.32 10.55 19.20
N ILE A 208 -12.05 9.61 18.58
CA ILE A 208 -13.01 9.94 17.53
C ILE A 208 -14.10 10.85 18.08
N ASN A 209 -14.67 10.56 19.25
CA ASN A 209 -15.67 11.41 19.91
C ASN A 209 -15.20 12.87 20.03
N LYS A 210 -13.94 13.05 20.45
CA LYS A 210 -13.31 14.37 20.62
C LYS A 210 -13.08 15.11 19.29
N HIS A 211 -12.88 14.40 18.19
CA HIS A 211 -12.42 14.98 16.91
C HIS A 211 -13.34 14.71 15.72
N HIS A 212 -14.51 14.11 15.92
CA HIS A 212 -15.40 13.63 14.86
C HIS A 212 -15.83 14.74 13.89
N GLU A 213 -15.91 16.00 14.32
CA GLU A 213 -16.28 17.13 13.46
C GLU A 213 -15.32 17.32 12.28
N LYS A 214 -14.03 16.97 12.47
CA LYS A 214 -13.01 17.06 11.42
C LYS A 214 -13.02 15.87 10.47
N MET A 215 -13.69 14.79 10.85
CA MET A 215 -13.76 13.56 10.07
C MET A 215 -14.99 13.62 9.16
N SER A 216 -14.77 13.49 7.85
CA SER A 216 -15.87 13.37 6.88
C SER A 216 -16.50 11.99 7.00
N PHE A 217 -15.67 10.96 7.15
CA PHE A 217 -16.09 9.56 7.26
C PHE A 217 -15.40 8.86 8.43
N ILE A 218 -16.08 7.88 9.01
CA ILE A 218 -15.55 7.07 10.11
C ILE A 218 -15.54 5.61 9.67
N SER A 219 -14.40 4.94 9.79
CA SER A 219 -14.26 3.51 9.49
C SER A 219 -15.00 2.66 10.53
N ALA A 220 -15.74 1.68 10.02
CA ALA A 220 -16.36 0.61 10.80
C ALA A 220 -15.56 -0.71 10.71
N GLU A 221 -14.31 -0.72 10.26
CA GLU A 221 -13.49 -1.96 10.23
C GLU A 221 -13.02 -2.37 11.63
N GLN A 222 -12.73 -1.39 12.48
CA GLN A 222 -12.37 -1.64 13.88
C GLN A 222 -13.63 -1.90 14.69
N LYS A 223 -13.60 -2.90 15.58
CA LYS A 223 -14.74 -3.19 16.46
C LYS A 223 -15.11 -1.96 17.30
N ARG A 224 -16.38 -1.59 17.28
CA ARG A 224 -16.98 -0.49 18.03
C ARG A 224 -18.09 -0.98 18.95
N SER A 225 -18.42 -0.14 19.93
CA SER A 225 -19.61 -0.27 20.77
C SER A 225 -20.86 0.13 19.98
N GLU A 226 -22.01 -0.49 20.28
CA GLU A 226 -23.27 -0.13 19.62
C GLU A 226 -23.64 1.34 19.84
N ALA A 227 -23.35 1.90 21.02
CA ALA A 227 -23.58 3.31 21.30
C ALA A 227 -22.75 4.23 20.38
N PHE A 228 -21.53 3.81 20.03
CA PHE A 228 -20.68 4.54 19.09
C PHE A 228 -21.22 4.43 17.66
N LEU A 229 -21.57 3.23 17.22
CA LEU A 229 -22.21 3.01 15.90
C LEU A 229 -23.49 3.83 15.77
N TYR A 230 -24.37 3.83 16.77
CA TYR A 230 -25.58 4.65 16.80
C TYR A 230 -25.27 6.13 16.60
N THR A 231 -24.24 6.63 17.29
CA THR A 231 -23.89 8.05 17.30
C THR A 231 -23.35 8.49 15.94
N TYR A 232 -22.55 7.65 15.28
CA TYR A 232 -21.86 7.98 14.04
C TYR A 232 -22.35 7.26 12.79
N LEU A 233 -23.52 6.62 12.86
CA LEU A 233 -24.12 5.84 11.76
C LEU A 233 -24.11 6.60 10.42
N ASN A 234 -24.36 7.91 10.44
CA ASN A 234 -24.42 8.73 9.23
C ASN A 234 -23.04 8.95 8.58
N LYS A 235 -21.95 8.88 9.36
CA LYS A 235 -20.57 9.01 8.89
C LYS A 235 -19.91 7.68 8.51
N MET A 236 -20.62 6.57 8.73
CA MET A 236 -20.14 5.21 8.43
C MET A 236 -20.88 4.66 7.21
N ASP A 237 -20.18 3.81 6.47
CA ASP A 237 -20.78 3.03 5.39
C ASP A 237 -21.57 1.84 5.97
N ALA A 238 -22.78 1.61 5.48
CA ALA A 238 -23.69 0.60 6.00
C ALA A 238 -23.18 -0.82 5.76
N ALA A 239 -22.62 -1.09 4.58
CA ALA A 239 -22.06 -2.40 4.24
C ALA A 239 -20.89 -2.75 5.16
N SER A 240 -19.99 -1.78 5.38
CA SER A 240 -18.84 -1.96 6.27
C SER A 240 -19.25 -2.27 7.72
N ILE A 241 -20.34 -1.68 8.22
CA ILE A 241 -20.87 -1.98 9.56
C ILE A 241 -21.32 -3.44 9.62
N ILE A 242 -22.15 -3.88 8.67
CA ILE A 242 -22.71 -5.22 8.64
C ILE A 242 -21.59 -6.27 8.58
N GLU A 243 -20.61 -6.07 7.71
CA GLU A 243 -19.49 -6.99 7.51
C GLU A 243 -18.57 -7.11 8.74
N ASN A 244 -18.29 -5.99 9.42
CA ASN A 244 -17.19 -5.94 10.40
C ASN A 244 -17.65 -5.82 11.86
N GLN A 245 -18.87 -5.37 12.12
CA GLN A 245 -19.32 -5.08 13.49
C GLN A 245 -20.04 -6.22 14.19
N ASN A 246 -20.36 -7.33 13.53
CA ASN A 246 -21.05 -8.49 14.13
C ASN A 246 -22.26 -8.04 14.98
N LEU A 247 -23.23 -7.38 14.35
CA LEU A 247 -24.45 -6.90 15.02
C LEU A 247 -25.26 -8.10 15.54
N GLN A 248 -25.64 -8.08 16.81
CA GLN A 248 -26.31 -9.23 17.45
C GLN A 248 -27.79 -9.33 17.08
N THR A 249 -28.44 -8.20 16.84
CA THR A 249 -29.88 -8.14 16.62
C THR A 249 -30.17 -7.90 15.14
N VAL A 250 -30.50 -8.98 14.44
CA VAL A 250 -30.89 -8.96 13.03
C VAL A 250 -32.26 -9.62 12.89
N ARG A 251 -33.19 -8.91 12.26
CA ARG A 251 -34.50 -9.45 11.86
C ARG A 251 -34.46 -9.78 10.38
N LYS A 252 -34.80 -11.01 10.02
CA LYS A 252 -34.71 -11.50 8.64
C LYS A 252 -36.09 -11.70 8.06
N TYR A 253 -36.31 -11.15 6.89
CA TYR A 253 -37.55 -11.26 6.12
C TYR A 253 -37.24 -11.78 4.71
N HIS A 254 -38.28 -12.02 3.91
CA HIS A 254 -38.10 -12.55 2.55
C HIS A 254 -37.26 -11.59 1.69
N ASP A 255 -37.65 -10.32 1.67
CA ASP A 255 -37.10 -9.32 0.74
C ASP A 255 -36.05 -8.40 1.38
N MET A 256 -35.85 -8.49 2.71
CA MET A 256 -34.89 -7.66 3.43
C MET A 256 -34.42 -8.24 4.76
N ASP A 257 -33.25 -7.78 5.22
CA ASP A 257 -32.75 -7.94 6.58
C ASP A 257 -32.69 -6.57 7.28
N VAL A 258 -33.20 -6.50 8.51
CA VAL A 258 -33.18 -5.28 9.34
C VAL A 258 -32.24 -5.49 10.52
N TYR A 259 -31.13 -4.75 10.50
CA TYR A 259 -30.11 -4.74 11.54
C TYR A 259 -30.41 -3.62 12.55
N VAL A 260 -30.41 -3.95 13.84
CA VAL A 260 -30.74 -3.01 14.92
C VAL A 260 -29.46 -2.53 15.61
N ILE A 261 -29.33 -1.22 15.78
CA ILE A 261 -28.23 -0.57 16.51
C ILE A 261 -28.84 0.22 17.67
N ALA A 262 -28.56 -0.20 18.91
CA ALA A 262 -29.17 0.38 20.10
C ALA A 262 -28.25 1.37 20.84
N LYS A 263 -28.86 2.42 21.40
CA LYS A 263 -28.25 3.30 22.39
C LYS A 263 -29.28 3.67 23.45
N ASN A 264 -29.13 3.09 24.64
CA ASN A 264 -30.12 3.21 25.72
C ASN A 264 -31.51 2.73 25.25
N ARG A 265 -32.52 3.60 25.28
CA ARG A 265 -33.89 3.31 24.82
C ARG A 265 -34.12 3.62 23.34
N ARG A 266 -33.15 4.20 22.64
CA ARG A 266 -33.28 4.61 21.24
C ARG A 266 -32.62 3.60 20.33
N LYS A 267 -33.19 3.40 19.15
CA LYS A 267 -32.68 2.51 18.13
C LYS A 267 -32.49 3.26 16.81
N LYS A 268 -31.55 2.76 16.02
CA LYS A 268 -31.39 3.07 14.61
C LYS A 268 -31.25 1.76 13.86
N TYR A 269 -31.51 1.81 12.57
CA TYR A 269 -31.65 0.62 11.75
C TYR A 269 -30.80 0.73 10.50
N ILE A 270 -30.30 -0.42 10.04
CA ILE A 270 -29.80 -0.60 8.69
C ILE A 270 -30.70 -1.64 8.03
N ILE A 271 -31.31 -1.29 6.91
CA ILE A 271 -32.11 -2.19 6.09
C ILE A 271 -31.24 -2.63 4.91
N GLU A 272 -31.05 -3.93 4.75
CA GLU A 272 -30.42 -4.55 3.59
C GLU A 272 -31.51 -5.15 2.70
N PHE A 273 -31.63 -4.68 1.47
CA PHE A 273 -32.62 -5.17 0.51
C PHE A 273 -32.03 -6.32 -0.32
N HIS A 274 -32.82 -7.37 -0.51
CA HIS A 274 -32.42 -8.56 -1.27
C HIS A 274 -32.90 -8.55 -2.72
N ASN A 275 -33.77 -7.61 -3.08
CA ASN A 275 -34.27 -7.51 -4.44
C ASN A 275 -33.18 -6.96 -5.39
N PRO A 276 -32.74 -7.73 -6.40
CA PRO A 276 -31.71 -7.29 -7.34
C PRO A 276 -32.16 -6.17 -8.27
N GLU A 277 -33.47 -5.90 -8.39
CA GLU A 277 -33.99 -4.77 -9.18
C GLU A 277 -33.93 -3.44 -8.42
N ASP A 278 -33.71 -3.46 -7.10
CA ASP A 278 -33.59 -2.24 -6.30
C ASP A 278 -32.26 -1.53 -6.54
N SER A 279 -32.35 -0.26 -6.93
CA SER A 279 -31.17 0.60 -7.13
C SER A 279 -30.39 0.87 -5.82
N ARG A 280 -30.99 0.62 -4.65
CA ARG A 280 -30.39 0.84 -3.33
C ARG A 280 -30.26 -0.49 -2.60
N LYS A 281 -29.03 -0.93 -2.32
CA LYS A 281 -28.77 -2.15 -1.53
C LYS A 281 -28.99 -1.96 -0.02
N PHE A 282 -28.65 -0.77 0.50
CA PHE A 282 -28.75 -0.48 1.93
C PHE A 282 -29.48 0.85 2.19
N CYS A 283 -30.27 0.89 3.25
CA CYS A 283 -30.86 2.12 3.81
C CYS A 283 -30.51 2.25 5.30
N LYS A 284 -30.15 3.45 5.75
CA LYS A 284 -29.96 3.76 7.17
C LYS A 284 -31.18 4.56 7.62
N ALA A 285 -31.82 4.12 8.71
CA ALA A 285 -33.10 4.68 9.15
C ALA A 285 -33.11 4.96 10.66
N GLY A 286 -33.82 6.00 11.07
CA GLY A 286 -34.34 6.21 12.42
C GLY A 286 -35.58 5.34 12.71
N GLU A 287 -36.18 5.54 13.88
CA GLU A 287 -37.42 4.85 14.27
C GLU A 287 -38.61 5.25 13.39
N GLU A 288 -38.82 6.55 13.17
CA GLU A 288 -39.88 7.08 12.30
C GLU A 288 -39.72 6.61 10.84
N GLU A 289 -38.52 6.74 10.27
CA GLU A 289 -38.22 6.33 8.89
C GLU A 289 -38.42 4.81 8.68
N LEU A 290 -38.11 3.98 9.68
CA LEU A 290 -38.40 2.54 9.60
C LEU A 290 -39.90 2.27 9.69
N PHE A 291 -40.62 2.98 10.56
CA PHE A 291 -42.07 2.83 10.69
C PHE A 291 -42.78 3.19 9.38
N GLU A 292 -42.46 4.34 8.80
CA GLU A 292 -43.01 4.79 7.51
C GLU A 292 -42.75 3.74 6.43
N TYR A 293 -41.51 3.28 6.28
CA TYR A 293 -41.16 2.25 5.30
C TYR A 293 -41.98 0.96 5.48
N LEU A 294 -42.11 0.46 6.72
CA LEU A 294 -42.88 -0.75 6.99
C LEU A 294 -44.38 -0.57 6.76
N ALA A 295 -44.94 0.59 7.13
CA ALA A 295 -46.34 0.91 6.94
C ALA A 295 -46.70 1.09 5.46
N GLU A 296 -45.84 1.72 4.66
CA GLU A 296 -46.03 1.89 3.21
C GLU A 296 -46.01 0.56 2.45
N ASN A 297 -45.40 -0.49 3.02
CA ASN A 297 -45.35 -1.84 2.46
C ASN A 297 -46.34 -2.80 3.15
N ASP A 298 -47.36 -2.28 3.83
CA ASP A 298 -48.42 -3.06 4.52
C ASP A 298 -47.89 -4.07 5.57
N MET A 299 -46.72 -3.81 6.16
CA MET A 299 -46.05 -4.70 7.12
C MET A 299 -46.45 -4.44 8.59
N PHE A 300 -47.72 -4.12 8.86
CA PHE A 300 -48.19 -3.76 10.21
C PHE A 300 -48.00 -4.88 11.25
N GLU A 301 -48.22 -6.15 10.88
CA GLU A 301 -47.99 -7.29 11.78
C GLU A 301 -46.51 -7.42 12.20
N VAL A 302 -45.58 -7.04 11.32
CA VAL A 302 -44.14 -7.04 11.61
C VAL A 302 -43.79 -5.92 12.59
N ILE A 303 -44.40 -4.74 12.44
CA ILE A 303 -44.24 -3.63 13.38
C ILE A 303 -44.66 -4.07 14.79
N GLU A 304 -45.88 -4.61 14.95
CA GLU A 304 -46.41 -5.01 16.26
C GLU A 304 -45.57 -6.10 16.94
N LYS A 305 -45.08 -7.06 16.15
CA LYS A 305 -44.38 -8.24 16.67
C LYS A 305 -42.90 -7.98 16.94
N ASP A 306 -42.19 -7.43 15.96
CA ASP A 306 -40.72 -7.41 15.94
C ASP A 306 -40.14 -6.03 16.30
N PHE A 307 -40.94 -4.96 16.18
CA PHE A 307 -40.57 -3.58 16.47
C PHE A 307 -41.65 -2.80 17.27
N PRO A 308 -42.16 -3.34 18.39
CA PRO A 308 -43.26 -2.71 19.14
C PRO A 308 -42.91 -1.30 19.62
N GLU A 309 -41.62 -1.00 19.83
CA GLU A 309 -41.16 0.36 20.18
C GLU A 309 -41.55 1.44 19.18
N LEU A 310 -41.75 1.12 17.89
CA LEU A 310 -42.07 2.12 16.85
C LEU A 310 -43.46 2.73 17.03
N THR A 311 -44.36 2.02 17.72
CA THR A 311 -45.74 2.46 17.97
C THR A 311 -45.90 3.27 19.26
N LEU A 312 -44.88 3.28 20.13
CA LEU A 312 -44.94 3.84 21.49
C LEU A 312 -44.41 5.28 21.59
N ALA A 313 -43.95 5.88 20.49
CA ALA A 313 -43.23 7.16 20.49
C ALA A 313 -44.12 8.41 20.70
N GLU A 314 -45.45 8.31 20.72
CA GLU A 314 -46.36 9.45 20.94
C GLU A 314 -46.64 9.80 22.43
N GLY A 315 -46.04 9.09 23.41
CA GLY A 315 -46.51 9.12 24.80
C GLY A 315 -45.79 10.00 25.83
N ASP A 316 -44.54 10.42 25.63
CA ASP A 316 -43.75 11.09 26.70
C ASP A 316 -43.42 12.54 26.34
N GLY A 317 -44.44 13.40 26.40
CA GLY A 317 -44.32 14.84 26.21
C GLY A 317 -45.47 15.62 26.83
N TYR A 318 -45.52 15.68 28.16
CA TYR A 318 -46.28 16.69 28.91
C TYR A 318 -45.49 17.19 30.13
#